data_AF-A0A1J3I7H5-F1
#
_entry.id   AF-A0A1J3I7H5-F1
#
_cell.length_a   1.000
_cell.length_b   1.000
_cell.length_c   1.000
_cell.angle_alpha   90.00
_cell.angle_beta   90.00
_cell.angle_gamma   90.00
#
_symmetry.space_group_name_H-M   'P 1'
#
loop_
_entity.id
_entity.type
_entity.pdbx_description
1 polymer ?
#
loop_
_entity_poly.entity_id
_entity_poly.type
_entity_poly.pdbx_seq_one_letter_code
_entity_poly.pdbx_strand_id
1 'polypeptide(L)'
;STPAGYFQHVMDQIVSSLFPEYANELSNMFWERASSTGEIVQVYQPSGEKVQQSDKKLHDQKALAEIYLLSLTDKLVTSARSTFGYVAQGLGGLKPWILYEPRNSTTPDPPCVRAMSMEPCSLKAPLSACQAQTIKISPFVRYCEDRITGIKLVDDD
;
A
#
# COMPACT_ATOMS: atom_id res chain seq x y z
N SER A 1 -40.94 4.57 -19.70
CA SER A 1 -40.18 5.69 -19.11
C SER A 1 -39.25 5.14 -18.05
N THR A 2 -37.97 4.97 -18.39
CA THR A 2 -36.93 4.58 -17.43
C THR A 2 -36.61 5.78 -16.55
N PRO A 3 -36.56 5.67 -15.21
CA PRO A 3 -36.31 6.84 -14.36
C PRO A 3 -34.88 7.34 -14.57
N ALA A 4 -34.76 8.66 -14.70
CA ALA A 4 -33.50 9.38 -14.73
C ALA A 4 -32.77 9.26 -13.39
N GLY A 5 -31.45 9.03 -13.44
CA GLY A 5 -30.54 9.31 -12.34
C GLY A 5 -29.95 8.11 -11.59
N TYR A 6 -29.35 7.14 -12.28
CA TYR A 6 -28.26 6.38 -11.65
C TYR A 6 -27.02 7.28 -11.70
N PHE A 7 -26.63 7.86 -10.57
CA PHE A 7 -25.29 8.45 -10.47
C PHE A 7 -24.30 7.30 -10.64
N GLN A 8 -23.59 7.31 -11.76
CA GLN A 8 -22.56 6.32 -12.01
C GLN A 8 -21.44 6.53 -10.99
N HIS A 9 -21.23 5.54 -10.11
CA HIS A 9 -20.13 5.60 -9.16
C HIS A 9 -18.81 5.50 -9.93
N VAL A 10 -17.97 6.52 -9.78
CA VAL A 10 -16.61 6.57 -10.32
C VAL A 10 -15.64 6.22 -9.20
N MET A 11 -14.74 5.28 -9.46
CA MET A 11 -13.66 4.89 -8.57
C MET A 11 -12.33 5.30 -9.21
N ASP A 12 -11.64 6.24 -8.56
CA ASP A 12 -10.32 6.67 -8.99
C ASP A 12 -9.24 5.83 -8.30
N GLN A 13 -8.41 5.16 -9.08
CA GLN A 13 -7.33 4.32 -8.61
C GLN A 13 -5.98 4.97 -8.91
N ILE A 14 -5.30 5.43 -7.85
CA ILE A 14 -3.94 5.97 -7.95
C ILE A 14 -2.93 4.83 -7.75
N VAL A 15 -2.03 4.66 -8.71
CA VAL A 15 -0.95 3.69 -8.69
C VAL A 15 0.39 4.44 -8.65
N SER A 16 1.18 4.19 -7.61
CA SER A 16 2.56 4.69 -7.52
C SER A 16 3.52 3.51 -7.69
N SER A 17 4.34 3.58 -8.74
CA SER A 17 5.28 2.52 -9.09
C SER A 17 6.40 3.12 -9.94
N LEU A 18 7.62 2.61 -9.79
CA LEU A 18 8.70 2.92 -10.75
C LEU A 18 8.34 2.45 -12.17
N PHE A 19 7.57 1.37 -12.27
CA PHE A 19 7.20 0.67 -13.49
C PHE A 19 5.76 1.02 -13.89
N PRO A 20 5.53 1.71 -15.02
CA PRO A 20 4.19 2.05 -15.50
C PRO A 20 3.34 0.85 -15.94
N GLU A 21 3.98 -0.31 -16.13
CA GLU A 21 3.35 -1.53 -16.62
C GLU A 21 2.17 -1.97 -15.74
N TYR A 22 2.28 -1.85 -14.40
CA TYR A 22 1.20 -2.24 -13.49
C TYR A 22 -0.06 -1.37 -13.66
N ALA A 23 0.08 -0.05 -13.80
CA ALA A 23 -1.07 0.83 -14.04
C ALA A 23 -1.66 0.62 -15.43
N ASN A 24 -0.82 0.38 -16.43
CA ASN A 24 -1.27 0.09 -17.79
C ASN A 24 -2.08 -1.21 -17.85
N GLU A 25 -1.62 -2.28 -17.21
CA GLU A 25 -2.34 -3.55 -17.14
C GLU A 25 -3.70 -3.40 -16.45
N LEU A 26 -3.75 -2.67 -15.32
CA LEU A 26 -5.01 -2.37 -14.63
C LEU A 26 -5.96 -1.53 -15.47
N SER A 27 -5.45 -0.49 -16.13
CA SER A 27 -6.23 0.37 -17.02
C SER A 27 -6.82 -0.43 -18.19
N ASN A 28 -6.02 -1.29 -18.82
CA ASN A 28 -6.48 -2.15 -19.92
C ASN A 28 -7.57 -3.12 -19.46
N MET A 29 -7.43 -3.73 -18.28
CA MET A 29 -8.43 -4.65 -17.74
C MET A 29 -9.80 -3.98 -17.60
N PHE A 30 -9.86 -2.77 -17.04
CA PHE A 30 -11.13 -2.04 -16.85
C PHE A 30 -11.64 -1.37 -18.14
N TRP A 31 -10.75 -1.14 -19.12
CA TRP A 31 -11.15 -0.71 -20.45
C TRP A 31 -11.81 -1.83 -21.27
N GLU A 32 -11.25 -3.04 -21.21
CA GLU A 32 -11.74 -4.20 -21.95
C GLU A 32 -13.03 -4.79 -21.36
N ARG A 33 -13.19 -4.68 -20.03
CA ARG A 33 -14.32 -5.28 -19.32
C ARG A 33 -14.92 -4.30 -18.32
N ALA A 34 -16.21 -4.04 -18.48
CA ALA A 34 -16.98 -3.29 -17.49
C ALA A 34 -16.95 -3.99 -16.11
N SER A 35 -16.92 -3.19 -15.05
CA SER A 35 -17.03 -3.71 -13.68
C SER A 35 -18.34 -4.47 -13.51
N SER A 36 -18.31 -5.59 -12.78
CA SER A 36 -19.51 -6.39 -12.47
C SER A 36 -20.53 -5.65 -11.61
N THR A 37 -20.06 -4.66 -10.85
CA THR A 37 -20.86 -3.74 -10.03
C THR A 37 -21.38 -2.53 -10.81
N GLY A 38 -20.96 -2.36 -12.06
CA GLY A 38 -21.27 -1.21 -12.91
C GLY A 38 -20.43 0.03 -12.66
N GLU A 39 -19.51 0.03 -11.68
CA GLU A 39 -18.63 1.19 -11.41
C GLU A 39 -17.73 1.53 -12.60
N ILE A 40 -17.47 2.82 -12.81
CA ILE A 40 -16.43 3.29 -13.75
C ILE A 40 -15.13 3.37 -12.96
N VAL A 41 -14.13 2.60 -13.37
CA VAL A 41 -12.80 2.63 -12.74
C VAL A 41 -11.85 3.42 -13.63
N GLN A 42 -11.19 4.43 -13.07
CA GLN A 42 -10.18 5.25 -13.75
C GLN A 42 -8.84 5.07 -13.06
N VAL A 43 -7.82 4.66 -13.83
CA VAL A 43 -6.49 4.34 -13.29
C VAL A 43 -5.51 5.44 -13.63
N TYR A 44 -4.77 5.93 -12.63
CA TYR A 44 -3.82 7.03 -12.76
C TYR A 44 -2.48 6.64 -12.17
N GLN A 45 -1.40 6.90 -12.91
CA GLN A 45 -0.03 6.81 -12.40
C GLN A 45 0.70 8.14 -12.63
N PRO A 46 1.04 8.89 -11.57
CA PRO A 46 1.66 10.21 -11.70
C PRO A 46 3.04 10.20 -12.37
N SER A 47 3.88 9.20 -12.07
CA SER A 47 5.19 9.05 -12.69
C SER A 47 5.58 7.58 -12.87
N GLY A 48 6.54 7.33 -13.77
CA GLY A 48 7.13 6.01 -14.03
C GLY A 48 8.64 6.15 -14.16
N GLU A 49 9.31 6.47 -13.05
CA GLU A 49 10.73 6.86 -13.02
C GLU A 49 11.69 5.71 -13.37
N LYS A 50 11.21 4.44 -13.40
CA LYS A 50 11.90 3.16 -13.68
C LYS A 50 13.05 2.80 -12.74
N VAL A 51 13.80 3.80 -12.27
CA VAL A 51 14.97 3.66 -11.42
C VAL A 51 14.89 4.69 -10.32
N GLN A 52 15.20 4.25 -9.09
CA GLN A 52 15.33 5.15 -7.95
C GLN A 52 16.57 6.04 -8.11
N GLN A 53 16.37 7.36 -7.94
CA GLN A 53 17.42 8.37 -8.05
C GLN A 53 17.44 9.25 -6.79
N SER A 54 17.74 8.64 -5.65
CA SER A 54 17.86 9.35 -4.36
C SER A 54 18.80 10.55 -4.45
N ASP A 55 18.54 11.57 -3.64
CA ASP A 55 19.30 12.82 -3.55
C ASP A 55 19.19 13.71 -4.80
N LYS A 56 18.35 13.34 -5.77
CA LYS A 56 17.95 14.23 -6.86
C LYS A 56 16.67 14.93 -6.51
N LYS A 57 16.78 16.21 -6.19
CA LYS A 57 15.68 17.11 -5.81
C LYS A 57 14.36 16.86 -6.56
N LEU A 58 14.38 16.85 -7.90
CA LEU A 58 13.15 16.66 -8.68
C LEU A 58 12.54 15.26 -8.53
N HIS A 59 13.38 14.23 -8.47
CA HIS A 59 12.93 12.84 -8.25
C HIS A 59 12.32 12.69 -6.86
N ASP A 60 13.01 13.19 -5.83
CA ASP A 60 12.54 13.13 -4.45
C ASP A 60 11.25 13.95 -4.25
N GLN A 61 11.11 15.09 -4.93
CA GLN A 61 9.87 15.88 -4.92
C GLN A 61 8.69 15.13 -5.53
N LYS A 62 8.90 14.40 -6.64
CA LYS A 62 7.86 13.55 -7.23
C LYS A 62 7.49 12.40 -6.30
N ALA A 63 8.49 11.71 -5.75
CA ALA A 63 8.28 10.64 -4.79
C ALA A 63 7.47 11.12 -3.57
N LEU A 64 7.82 12.29 -3.02
CA LEU A 64 7.07 12.89 -1.92
C LEU A 64 5.64 13.25 -2.33
N ALA A 65 5.43 13.84 -3.51
CA ALA A 65 4.09 14.16 -4.01
C ALA A 65 3.23 12.89 -4.15
N GLU A 66 3.79 11.79 -4.65
CA GLU A 66 3.09 10.52 -4.76
C GLU A 66 2.76 9.90 -3.39
N ILE A 67 3.65 9.98 -2.40
CA ILE A 67 3.35 9.57 -1.01
C ILE A 67 2.12 10.32 -0.49
N TYR A 68 2.08 11.65 -0.69
CA TYR A 68 0.94 12.45 -0.27
C TYR A 68 -0.33 12.10 -1.04
N LEU A 69 -0.26 11.91 -2.35
CA LEU A 69 -1.41 11.48 -3.15
C LEU A 69 -1.99 10.15 -2.65
N LEU A 70 -1.15 9.17 -2.33
CA LEU A 70 -1.58 7.91 -1.73
C LEU A 70 -2.22 8.09 -0.34
N SER A 71 -1.68 8.99 0.49
CA SER A 71 -2.23 9.28 1.82
C SER A 71 -3.63 9.89 1.80
N LEU A 72 -4.04 10.47 0.66
CA LEU A 72 -5.35 11.10 0.48
C LEU A 72 -6.42 10.13 -0.04
N THR A 73 -6.08 8.85 -0.22
CA THR A 73 -7.02 7.82 -0.70
C THR A 73 -7.92 7.30 0.42
N ASP A 74 -9.15 6.87 0.08
CA ASP A 74 -10.07 6.26 1.04
C ASP A 74 -9.64 4.87 1.51
N LYS A 75 -8.95 4.15 0.62
CA LYS A 75 -8.41 2.79 0.82
C LYS A 75 -7.04 2.70 0.20
N LEU A 76 -6.11 2.10 0.93
CA LEU A 76 -4.72 1.97 0.51
C LEU A 76 -4.29 0.51 0.44
N VAL A 77 -3.62 0.16 -0.65
CA VAL A 77 -2.87 -1.09 -0.81
C VAL A 77 -1.37 -0.74 -0.82
N THR A 78 -0.57 -1.42 -0.01
CA THR A 78 0.88 -1.20 0.09
C THR A 78 1.64 -2.47 -0.27
N SER A 79 2.91 -2.31 -0.66
CA SER A 79 3.81 -3.44 -0.92
C SER A 79 4.60 -3.80 0.34
N ALA A 80 4.76 -5.09 0.62
CA ALA A 80 5.56 -5.59 1.73
C ALA A 80 6.96 -4.93 1.81
N ARG A 81 7.35 -4.49 3.01
CA ARG A 81 8.63 -3.84 3.34
C ARG A 81 8.87 -2.47 2.71
N SER A 82 7.89 -1.91 2.00
CA SER A 82 8.03 -0.60 1.37
C SER A 82 7.85 0.52 2.39
N THR A 83 8.94 1.18 2.77
CA THR A 83 8.87 2.37 3.65
C THR A 83 8.12 3.52 2.99
N PHE A 84 8.07 3.59 1.66
CA PHE A 84 7.24 4.53 0.91
C PHE A 84 5.75 4.37 1.26
N GLY A 85 5.27 3.12 1.30
CA GLY A 85 3.91 2.78 1.71
C GLY A 85 3.66 3.08 3.19
N TYR A 86 4.64 2.81 4.06
CA TYR A 86 4.52 3.11 5.50
C TYR A 86 4.34 4.61 5.78
N VAL A 87 5.01 5.47 5.03
CA VAL A 87 4.84 6.92 5.17
C VAL A 87 3.44 7.33 4.69
N ALA A 88 3.01 6.85 3.51
CA ALA A 88 1.70 7.19 2.96
C ALA A 88 0.55 6.77 3.89
N GLN A 89 0.58 5.53 4.39
CA GLN A 89 -0.46 5.02 5.27
C GLN A 89 -0.50 5.78 6.60
N GLY A 90 0.66 6.16 7.15
CA GLY A 90 0.75 6.91 8.41
C GLY A 90 0.22 8.33 8.27
N LEU A 91 0.58 9.04 7.20
CA LEU A 91 0.07 10.38 6.91
C LEU A 91 -1.45 10.40 6.71
N GLY A 92 -2.00 9.36 6.07
CA GLY A 92 -3.44 9.24 5.83
C GLY A 92 -4.25 8.67 6.99
N GLY A 93 -3.59 8.19 8.06
CA GLY A 93 -4.26 7.44 9.12
C GLY A 93 -4.91 6.14 8.61
N LEU A 94 -4.34 5.52 7.58
CA LEU A 94 -4.93 4.42 6.84
C LEU A 94 -4.36 3.08 7.34
N LYS A 95 -5.24 2.13 7.65
CA LYS A 95 -4.87 0.73 7.85
C LYS A 95 -4.89 0.00 6.50
N PRO A 96 -3.75 -0.26 5.84
CA PRO A 96 -3.73 -0.73 4.45
C PRO A 96 -4.04 -2.23 4.32
N TRP A 97 -4.23 -2.67 3.08
CA TRP A 97 -3.96 -4.05 2.67
C TRP A 97 -2.52 -4.16 2.18
N ILE A 98 -1.76 -5.13 2.70
CA ILE A 98 -0.35 -5.32 2.35
C ILE A 98 -0.24 -6.47 1.37
N LEU A 99 0.24 -6.19 0.15
CA LEU A 99 0.63 -7.19 -0.83
C LEU A 99 1.89 -7.89 -0.34
N TYR A 100 1.83 -9.22 -0.24
CA TYR A 100 3.00 -10.01 0.15
C TYR A 100 4.07 -10.00 -0.94
N GLU A 101 5.33 -10.03 -0.53
CA GLU A 101 6.48 -10.13 -1.43
C GLU A 101 6.41 -11.47 -2.19
N PRO A 102 6.34 -11.45 -3.54
CA PRO A 102 6.41 -12.67 -4.34
C PRO A 102 7.74 -13.39 -4.13
N ARG A 103 7.72 -14.72 -4.10
CA ARG A 103 8.93 -15.55 -4.07
C ARG A 103 9.01 -16.39 -5.33
N ASN A 104 10.19 -16.47 -5.94
CA ASN A 104 10.41 -17.21 -7.19
C ASN A 104 9.39 -16.85 -8.29
N SER A 105 9.07 -15.56 -8.41
CA SER A 105 8.08 -15.04 -9.37
C SER A 105 6.70 -15.70 -9.28
N THR A 106 6.33 -16.22 -8.11
CA THR A 106 5.04 -16.83 -7.84
C THR A 106 4.20 -15.91 -6.97
N THR A 107 2.95 -15.68 -7.37
CA THR A 107 1.98 -14.91 -6.59
C THR A 107 1.70 -15.60 -5.25
N PRO A 108 1.86 -14.91 -4.12
CA PRO A 108 1.52 -15.46 -2.80
C PRO A 108 0.03 -15.85 -2.71
N ASP A 109 -0.27 -16.86 -1.88
CA ASP A 109 -1.64 -17.26 -1.53
C ASP A 109 -1.78 -17.29 0.01
N PRO A 110 -2.56 -16.38 0.62
CA PRO A 110 -3.29 -15.28 -0.03
C PRO A 110 -2.34 -14.19 -0.60
N PRO A 111 -2.78 -13.37 -1.57
CA PRO A 111 -1.94 -12.36 -2.20
C PRO A 111 -1.68 -11.13 -1.31
N CYS A 112 -2.60 -10.84 -0.39
CA CYS A 112 -2.47 -9.74 0.55
C CYS A 112 -3.11 -10.06 1.91
N VAL A 113 -2.78 -9.25 2.91
CA VAL A 113 -3.34 -9.31 4.25
C VAL A 113 -3.71 -7.91 4.73
N ARG A 114 -4.74 -7.80 5.56
CA ARG A 114 -5.06 -6.51 6.18
C ARG A 114 -4.04 -6.24 7.29
N ALA A 115 -3.46 -5.05 7.31
CA ALA A 115 -2.57 -4.65 8.40
C ALA A 115 -3.31 -4.64 9.75
N MET A 116 -2.60 -4.96 10.82
CA MET A 116 -3.04 -4.90 12.20
C MET A 116 -3.29 -3.45 12.63
N SER A 117 -2.42 -2.52 12.20
CA SER A 117 -2.50 -1.08 12.47
C SER A 117 -1.89 -0.27 11.31
N MET A 118 -2.09 1.05 11.34
CA MET A 118 -1.46 2.01 10.41
C MET A 118 0.03 2.24 10.69
N GLU A 119 0.57 1.72 11.79
CA GLU A 119 1.94 2.00 12.23
C GLU A 119 2.98 1.38 11.29
N PRO A 120 4.14 2.05 11.10
CA PRO A 120 5.23 1.54 10.28
C PRO A 120 5.88 0.30 10.92
N CYS A 121 6.47 -0.56 10.08
CA CYS A 121 7.31 -1.65 10.57
C CYS A 121 8.75 -1.20 10.81
N SER A 122 9.27 -1.41 12.02
CA SER A 122 10.70 -1.32 12.30
C SER A 122 11.41 -2.57 11.75
N LEU A 123 11.89 -2.47 10.51
CA LEU A 123 12.46 -3.60 9.74
C LEU A 123 13.72 -4.23 10.37
N LYS A 124 14.48 -3.44 11.14
CA LYS A 124 15.76 -3.82 11.75
C LYS A 124 15.76 -3.50 13.25
N ALA A 125 14.72 -3.91 13.95
CA ALA A 125 14.67 -3.73 15.40
C ALA A 125 15.81 -4.50 16.08
N PRO A 126 16.68 -3.83 16.87
CA PRO A 126 17.72 -4.52 17.63
C PRO A 126 17.06 -5.21 18.81
N LEU A 127 16.68 -6.47 18.64
CA LEU A 127 16.04 -7.26 19.69
C LEU A 127 17.11 -7.97 20.52
N SER A 128 17.52 -7.35 21.63
CA SER A 128 18.23 -8.07 22.70
C SER A 128 17.30 -9.12 23.35
N ALA A 129 17.88 -10.08 24.07
CA ALA A 129 17.10 -11.10 24.78
C ALA A 129 16.07 -10.50 25.75
N CYS A 130 16.38 -9.37 26.41
CA CYS A 130 15.44 -8.65 27.27
C CYS A 130 14.28 -8.04 26.48
N GLN A 131 14.54 -7.43 25.32
CA GLN A 131 13.50 -6.82 24.48
C GLN A 131 12.59 -7.85 23.80
N ALA A 132 13.14 -9.03 23.47
CA ALA A 132 12.34 -10.13 22.93
C ALA A 132 11.30 -10.65 23.95
N GLN A 133 11.58 -10.55 25.26
CA GLN A 133 10.58 -10.82 26.30
C GLN A 133 9.51 -9.73 26.33
N THR A 134 9.86 -8.46 26.13
CA THR A 134 8.89 -7.35 26.08
C THR A 134 7.85 -7.52 24.96
N ILE A 135 8.23 -8.03 23.77
CA ILE A 135 7.27 -8.32 22.69
C ILE A 135 6.24 -9.38 23.13
N LYS A 136 6.65 -10.36 23.95
CA LYS A 136 5.75 -11.41 24.43
C LYS A 136 4.80 -10.91 25.51
N ILE A 137 5.13 -9.81 26.19
CA ILE A 137 4.41 -9.32 27.37
C ILE A 137 3.55 -8.10 27.03
N SER A 138 4.00 -7.25 26.11
CA SER A 138 3.27 -6.04 25.71
C SER A 138 2.21 -6.37 24.66
N PRO A 139 0.94 -6.05 24.90
CA PRO A 139 -0.12 -6.29 23.91
C PRO A 139 -0.01 -5.34 22.70
N PHE A 140 0.64 -4.17 22.89
CA PHE A 140 0.82 -3.10 21.90
C PHE A 140 1.98 -3.29 20.92
N VAL A 141 2.83 -4.31 21.09
CA VAL A 141 4.00 -4.53 20.21
C VAL A 141 3.93 -5.93 19.61
N ARG A 142 3.88 -6.02 18.28
CA ARG A 142 3.81 -7.30 17.57
C ARG A 142 4.81 -7.36 16.42
N TYR A 143 5.08 -8.58 15.95
CA TYR A 143 5.83 -8.78 14.72
C TYR A 143 5.03 -8.26 13.52
N CYS A 144 5.71 -7.65 12.56
CA CYS A 144 5.06 -7.13 11.36
C CYS A 144 4.50 -8.24 10.47
N GLU A 145 3.43 -7.92 9.77
CA GLU A 145 2.73 -8.77 8.83
C GLU A 145 3.62 -9.13 7.62
N ASP A 146 4.51 -8.21 7.24
CA ASP A 146 5.31 -8.26 6.00
C ASP A 146 6.82 -8.43 6.22
N ARG A 147 7.25 -8.49 7.50
CA ARG A 147 8.62 -8.76 7.89
C ARG A 147 8.66 -9.51 9.23
N ILE A 148 8.97 -10.81 9.16
CA ILE A 148 9.05 -11.70 10.34
C ILE A 148 10.05 -11.27 11.42
N THR A 149 11.07 -10.48 11.06
CA THR A 149 12.07 -9.96 12.01
C THR A 149 11.76 -8.53 12.46
N GLY A 150 10.74 -7.90 11.88
CA GLY A 150 10.37 -6.54 12.17
C GLY A 150 9.31 -6.49 13.26
N ILE A 151 9.22 -5.37 13.95
CA ILE A 151 8.19 -5.11 14.96
C ILE A 151 7.45 -3.83 14.62
N LYS A 152 6.18 -3.75 15.03
CA LYS A 152 5.36 -2.55 14.93
C LYS A 152 4.47 -2.40 16.14
N LEU A 153 3.98 -1.18 16.32
CA LEU A 153 2.94 -0.88 17.29
C LEU A 153 1.58 -1.33 16.75
N VAL A 154 0.74 -1.83 17.64
CA VAL A 154 -0.66 -2.18 17.36
C VAL A 154 -1.53 -1.59 18.45
N ASP A 155 -2.80 -1.34 18.13
CA ASP A 155 -3.77 -0.90 19.12
C ASP A 155 -4.11 -2.08 20.06
N ASP A 156 -4.48 -1.77 21.31
CA ASP A 156 -5.17 -2.74 22.16
C ASP A 156 -6.60 -2.84 21.63
N ASP A 157 -7.01 -4.05 21.21
CA ASP A 157 -8.38 -4.35 20.79
C ASP A 157 -9.41 -4.05 21.89
#